data_AF-A0A2S9YX53-F1
#
_entry.id   AF-A0A2S9YX53-F1
#
_cell.length_a   1.000
_cell.length_b   1.000
_cell.length_c   1.000
_cell.angle_alpha   90.00
_cell.angle_beta   90.00
_cell.angle_gamma   90.00
#
_symmetry.space_group_name_H-M   'P 1'
#
loop_
_entity.id
_entity.type
_entity.pdbx_description
1 polymer ?
#
loop_
_entity_poly.entity_id
_entity_poly.type
_entity_poly.pdbx_seq_one_letter_code
_entity_poly.pdbx_strand_id
1 'polypeptide(L)'
;MYDTRNKRKALLCIMFGGLALATAGCDTEADISTDDYAAIATDADPGDGANSADSFRGWIGYTSEEYPSLICPNSNAVRGFDCTGSYCDNVSPYCEQVGGTSVGSSYWTSYFSEEGSGYDDEGHCWGNDEWMTGVDCSGSYCDDLSLRCTKFLGSNTGNCYWSGWYSEEQSAFMAATGHYIKGMECGGSYCDNKRYRYCKMV
;
A
#
# COMPACT_ATOMS: atom_id res chain seq x y z
N MET A 1 26.53 -39.67 -14.55
CA MET A 1 26.04 -38.91 -13.39
C MET A 1 24.71 -38.28 -13.83
N TYR A 2 23.60 -38.95 -13.51
CA TYR A 2 22.25 -38.70 -14.02
C TYR A 2 21.32 -38.37 -12.84
N ASP A 3 20.67 -37.21 -12.94
CA ASP A 3 19.22 -36.96 -12.95
C ASP A 3 18.29 -37.34 -11.76
N THR A 4 17.62 -36.27 -11.30
CA THR A 4 16.28 -35.99 -10.73
C THR A 4 15.46 -36.87 -9.76
N ARG A 5 14.87 -36.10 -8.82
CA ARG A 5 13.48 -36.06 -8.29
C ARG A 5 12.87 -37.35 -7.73
N ASN A 6 12.45 -37.27 -6.45
CA ASN A 6 11.49 -38.21 -5.88
C ASN A 6 10.15 -37.54 -5.52
N LYS A 7 9.07 -38.26 -5.82
CA LYS A 7 7.67 -37.83 -5.90
C LYS A 7 6.91 -38.08 -4.59
N ARG A 8 5.82 -37.31 -4.44
CA ARG A 8 4.76 -37.34 -3.41
C ARG A 8 4.11 -38.72 -3.24
N LYS A 9 3.59 -39.01 -2.03
CA LYS A 9 2.52 -40.00 -1.80
C LYS A 9 1.48 -39.45 -0.82
N ALA A 10 0.22 -39.44 -1.25
CA ALA A 10 -0.97 -39.21 -0.44
C ALA A 10 -1.46 -40.54 0.13
N LEU A 11 -2.03 -40.54 1.35
CA LEU A 11 -2.64 -41.72 1.95
C LEU A 11 -4.10 -41.40 2.36
N LEU A 12 -5.00 -42.26 1.88
CA LEU A 12 -6.44 -42.26 2.06
C LEU A 12 -6.75 -43.29 3.18
N CYS A 13 -7.47 -42.92 4.24
CA CYS A 13 -7.87 -43.86 5.29
C CYS A 13 -9.38 -44.12 5.25
N ILE A 14 -9.72 -45.40 5.09
CA ILE A 14 -11.06 -45.97 4.92
C ILE A 14 -11.70 -46.21 6.30
N MET A 15 -12.98 -45.88 6.45
CA MET A 15 -13.81 -46.12 7.63
C MET A 15 -14.37 -47.54 7.64
N PHE A 16 -14.24 -48.25 8.76
CA PHE A 16 -15.04 -49.43 9.10
C PHE A 16 -15.62 -49.24 10.51
N GLY A 17 -16.91 -49.52 10.67
CA GLY A 17 -17.64 -49.43 11.94
C GLY A 17 -17.77 -50.76 12.68
N GLY A 18 -18.22 -50.70 13.95
CA GLY A 18 -18.90 -51.81 14.64
C GLY A 18 -18.49 -52.13 16.09
N LEU A 19 -19.15 -51.46 17.05
CA LEU A 19 -19.82 -51.95 18.30
C LEU A 19 -19.09 -52.71 19.47
N ALA A 20 -19.21 -52.07 20.66
CA ALA A 20 -19.52 -52.55 22.04
C ALA A 20 -18.46 -52.93 23.12
N LEU A 21 -18.50 -52.12 24.20
CA LEU A 21 -18.37 -52.34 25.66
C LEU A 21 -17.14 -53.02 26.30
N ALA A 22 -16.37 -52.27 27.11
CA ALA A 22 -16.39 -52.28 28.59
C ALA A 22 -15.23 -51.47 29.19
N THR A 23 -15.46 -50.92 30.38
CA THR A 23 -14.74 -49.86 31.10
C THR A 23 -13.40 -50.26 31.75
N ALA A 24 -12.39 -49.41 31.62
CA ALA A 24 -11.34 -49.19 32.63
C ALA A 24 -10.84 -47.73 32.48
N GLY A 25 -10.90 -46.97 33.57
CA GLY A 25 -10.60 -45.54 33.57
C GLY A 25 -9.11 -45.21 33.50
N CYS A 26 -8.83 -44.01 33.01
CA CYS A 26 -7.81 -43.13 33.55
C CYS A 26 -8.25 -41.69 33.26
N ASP A 27 -8.54 -40.94 34.31
CA ASP A 27 -8.78 -39.50 34.28
C ASP A 27 -7.53 -38.77 33.76
N THR A 28 -7.72 -37.80 32.87
CA THR A 28 -7.46 -36.37 33.13
C THR A 28 -7.67 -35.60 31.83
N GLU A 29 -8.69 -34.74 31.84
CA GLU A 29 -8.84 -33.60 30.93
C GLU A 29 -7.60 -32.71 31.08
N ALA A 30 -6.88 -32.47 29.99
CA ALA A 30 -5.88 -31.41 29.93
C ALA A 30 -6.35 -30.41 28.87
N ASP A 31 -6.83 -29.28 29.39
CA ASP A 31 -7.09 -28.02 28.70
C ASP A 31 -5.96 -27.69 27.72
N ILE A 32 -6.32 -27.47 26.45
CA ILE A 32 -5.50 -26.71 25.53
C ILE A 32 -5.75 -25.23 25.86
N SER A 33 -4.88 -24.68 26.72
CA SER A 33 -4.74 -23.23 26.91
C SER A 33 -4.38 -22.57 25.57
N THR A 34 -5.05 -21.47 25.28
CA THR A 34 -4.95 -20.68 24.04
C THR A 34 -4.04 -19.46 24.21
N ASP A 35 -3.05 -19.53 25.11
CA ASP A 35 -2.26 -18.36 25.53
C ASP A 35 -0.83 -18.28 24.93
N ASP A 36 -0.63 -18.61 23.65
CA ASP A 36 0.71 -18.56 23.04
C ASP A 36 0.81 -17.78 21.70
N TYR A 37 -0.08 -16.82 21.47
CA TYR A 37 0.11 -15.78 20.44
C TYR A 37 0.17 -14.38 21.04
N ALA A 38 1.28 -14.05 21.67
CA ALA A 38 1.65 -12.65 21.92
C ALA A 38 3.18 -12.47 21.97
N ALA A 39 3.74 -11.99 20.86
CA ALA A 39 4.82 -10.99 20.85
C ALA A 39 5.14 -10.57 19.39
N ILE A 40 4.18 -9.92 18.71
CA ILE A 40 4.56 -8.97 17.67
C ILE A 40 4.97 -7.71 18.45
N ALA A 41 6.27 -7.47 18.52
CA ALA A 41 6.82 -6.28 19.13
C ALA A 41 6.37 -5.07 18.32
N THR A 42 5.30 -4.41 18.77
CA THR A 42 4.97 -3.05 18.37
C THR A 42 6.09 -2.16 18.91
N ASP A 43 6.87 -1.57 18.03
CA ASP A 43 7.68 -0.39 18.33
C ASP A 43 6.71 0.77 18.59
N ALA A 44 6.16 0.77 19.79
CA ALA A 44 5.27 1.80 20.27
C ALA A 44 6.13 3.00 20.66
N ASP A 45 6.09 4.04 19.84
CA ASP A 45 6.54 5.39 20.22
C ASP A 45 5.92 5.73 21.58
N PRO A 46 6.72 5.99 22.64
CA PRO A 46 6.21 6.26 23.97
C PRO A 46 5.62 7.68 24.02
N GLY A 47 4.39 7.82 23.52
CA GLY A 47 3.66 9.08 23.51
C GLY A 47 2.14 8.95 23.41
N ASP A 48 1.61 7.92 22.74
CA ASP A 48 0.17 7.84 22.50
C ASP A 48 -0.57 6.98 23.53
N GLY A 49 -1.18 7.69 24.48
CA GLY A 49 -2.20 7.12 25.36
C GLY A 49 -3.36 6.58 24.55
N ALA A 50 -3.59 5.28 24.67
CA ALA A 50 -4.74 4.58 24.09
C ALA A 50 -6.06 5.23 24.54
N ASN A 51 -6.68 6.02 23.65
CA ASN A 51 -8.13 6.24 23.48
C ASN A 51 -8.36 7.43 22.53
N SER A 52 -8.54 7.18 21.23
CA SER A 52 -9.42 8.00 20.37
C SER A 52 -9.61 7.32 19.02
N ALA A 53 -10.66 7.70 18.29
CA ALA A 53 -10.81 7.42 16.87
C ALA A 53 -9.69 8.12 16.08
N ASP A 54 -8.46 7.60 16.21
CA ASP A 54 -7.28 8.23 15.68
C ASP A 54 -7.30 8.14 14.16
N SER A 55 -7.30 9.31 13.55
CA SER A 55 -7.23 9.46 12.11
C SER A 55 -5.95 8.81 11.62
N PHE A 56 -6.03 7.68 10.91
CA PHE A 56 -4.84 7.00 10.41
C PHE A 56 -3.99 7.97 9.57
N ARG A 57 -2.73 8.17 9.98
CA ARG A 57 -1.73 8.99 9.30
C ARG A 57 -0.41 8.24 9.29
N GLY A 58 0.15 7.97 8.11
CA GLY A 58 1.43 7.29 8.04
C GLY A 58 1.82 6.76 6.67
N TRP A 59 3.10 6.41 6.56
CA TRP A 59 3.63 5.56 5.50
C TRP A 59 2.99 4.18 5.60
N ILE A 60 2.50 3.64 4.49
CA ILE A 60 1.75 2.36 4.50
C ILE A 60 2.60 1.16 4.07
N GLY A 61 3.93 1.28 4.19
CA GLY A 61 4.90 0.31 3.71
C GLY A 61 5.38 0.61 2.29
N TYR A 62 6.24 -0.25 1.75
CA TYR A 62 6.83 -0.12 0.43
C TYR A 62 6.25 -1.15 -0.55
N THR A 63 6.15 -0.77 -1.82
CA THR A 63 5.88 -1.66 -2.96
C THR A 63 6.88 -1.39 -4.08
N SER A 64 7.03 -2.36 -4.97
CA SER A 64 7.76 -2.29 -6.24
C SER A 64 7.00 -3.12 -7.28
N GLU A 65 7.56 -3.36 -8.46
CA GLU A 65 7.02 -4.29 -9.47
C GLU A 65 6.90 -5.75 -8.96
N GLU A 66 7.53 -6.06 -7.84
CA GLU A 66 7.58 -7.39 -7.24
C GLU A 66 6.44 -7.61 -6.23
N TYR A 67 5.74 -6.54 -5.85
CA TYR A 67 4.75 -6.53 -4.78
C TYR A 67 3.40 -5.98 -5.24
N PRO A 68 2.29 -6.31 -4.55
CA PRO A 68 0.99 -5.76 -4.87
C PRO A 68 0.93 -4.23 -4.64
N SER A 69 0.15 -3.56 -5.48
CA SER A 69 -0.23 -2.15 -5.33
C SER A 69 -0.54 -1.72 -3.90
N LEU A 70 -0.09 -0.52 -3.51
CA LEU A 70 -0.45 0.07 -2.22
C LEU A 70 -1.65 0.99 -2.36
N ILE A 71 -2.62 0.82 -1.44
CA ILE A 71 -3.85 1.60 -1.41
C ILE A 71 -4.05 2.15 0.00
N CYS A 72 -4.23 3.46 0.10
CA CYS A 72 -4.58 4.12 1.35
C CYS A 72 -5.91 3.59 1.93
N PRO A 73 -6.04 3.55 3.27
CA PRO A 73 -7.32 3.25 3.90
C PRO A 73 -8.46 4.16 3.39
N ASN A 74 -9.70 3.69 3.56
CA ASN A 74 -10.86 4.49 3.17
C ASN A 74 -10.86 5.86 3.86
N SER A 75 -11.22 6.89 3.10
CA SER A 75 -11.21 8.29 3.55
C SER A 75 -9.80 8.87 3.75
N ASN A 76 -8.75 8.23 3.22
CA ASN A 76 -7.40 8.78 3.23
C ASN A 76 -6.92 9.12 1.82
N ALA A 77 -6.27 10.27 1.69
CA ALA A 77 -5.58 10.70 0.47
C ALA A 77 -4.07 10.70 0.68
N VAL A 78 -3.31 10.57 -0.40
CA VAL A 78 -1.86 10.61 -0.38
C VAL A 78 -1.41 12.06 -0.19
N ARG A 79 -0.69 12.34 0.91
CA ARG A 79 -0.07 13.66 1.17
C ARG A 79 1.41 13.68 0.81
N GLY A 80 2.08 12.55 0.98
CA GLY A 80 3.51 12.41 0.78
C GLY A 80 3.85 11.15 0.01
N PHE A 81 5.08 11.10 -0.47
CA PHE A 81 5.58 10.01 -1.27
C PHE A 81 7.07 9.84 -1.00
N ASP A 82 7.49 8.61 -0.74
CA ASP A 82 8.87 8.22 -0.48
C ASP A 82 9.31 7.20 -1.53
N CYS A 83 10.61 7.16 -1.81
CA CYS A 83 11.19 6.11 -2.62
C CYS A 83 12.56 5.69 -2.07
N THR A 84 12.91 4.42 -2.23
CA THR A 84 14.19 3.84 -1.81
C THR A 84 14.63 2.74 -2.79
N GLY A 85 15.83 2.22 -2.60
CA GLY A 85 16.44 1.30 -3.57
C GLY A 85 17.02 2.08 -4.75
N SER A 86 17.75 1.39 -5.62
CA SER A 86 18.33 2.03 -6.81
C SER A 86 17.22 2.45 -7.76
N TYR A 87 17.31 3.66 -8.30
CA TYR A 87 16.33 4.21 -9.25
C TYR A 87 14.92 4.31 -8.67
N CYS A 88 14.79 4.63 -7.37
CA CYS A 88 13.50 4.65 -6.67
C CYS A 88 12.65 3.36 -6.83
N ASP A 89 13.28 2.19 -6.92
CA ASP A 89 12.62 0.88 -7.10
C ASP A 89 11.46 0.60 -6.12
N ASN A 90 11.64 1.00 -4.86
CA ASN A 90 10.66 0.79 -3.81
C ASN A 90 9.96 2.10 -3.48
N VAL A 91 8.64 2.17 -3.64
CA VAL A 91 7.84 3.37 -3.39
C VAL A 91 6.89 3.22 -2.21
N SER A 92 6.65 4.32 -1.48
CA SER A 92 5.73 4.36 -0.35
C SER A 92 4.88 5.62 -0.35
N PRO A 93 3.54 5.53 -0.33
CA PRO A 93 2.69 6.69 -0.10
C PRO A 93 2.48 6.97 1.40
N TYR A 94 2.49 8.24 1.79
CA TYR A 94 2.02 8.70 3.09
C TYR A 94 0.53 9.03 3.01
N CYS A 95 -0.29 8.23 3.69
CA CYS A 95 -1.74 8.38 3.70
C CYS A 95 -2.17 9.23 4.89
N GLU A 96 -3.03 10.22 4.66
CA GLU A 96 -3.65 11.03 5.72
C GLU A 96 -5.17 11.06 5.53
N GLN A 97 -5.91 10.90 6.63
CA GLN A 97 -7.35 10.98 6.61
C GLN A 97 -7.83 12.37 6.19
N VAL A 98 -8.79 12.40 5.26
CA VAL A 98 -9.48 13.61 4.81
C VAL A 98 -10.90 13.61 5.38
N GLY A 99 -11.22 14.63 6.18
CA GLY A 99 -12.47 14.71 6.93
C GLY A 99 -13.63 15.24 6.10
N GLY A 100 -14.86 14.91 6.51
CA GLY A 100 -16.09 15.53 6.00
C GLY A 100 -16.50 15.14 4.58
N THR A 101 -15.82 14.17 3.96
CA THR A 101 -16.06 13.75 2.56
C THR A 101 -16.51 12.30 2.48
N SER A 102 -17.51 12.01 1.64
CA SER A 102 -17.88 10.63 1.33
C SER A 102 -16.96 10.07 0.24
N VAL A 103 -16.51 8.82 0.35
CA VAL A 103 -15.67 8.20 -0.69
C VAL A 103 -16.55 7.70 -1.83
N GLY A 104 -16.21 8.08 -3.07
CA GLY A 104 -16.88 7.70 -4.30
C GLY A 104 -16.13 6.62 -5.07
N SER A 105 -16.34 6.59 -6.39
CA SER A 105 -15.67 5.65 -7.30
C SER A 105 -14.16 5.88 -7.36
N SER A 106 -13.42 4.82 -7.68
CA SER A 106 -11.98 4.87 -7.93
C SER A 106 -11.61 4.23 -9.26
N TYR A 107 -10.51 4.68 -9.85
CA TYR A 107 -9.89 4.06 -11.03
C TYR A 107 -8.36 4.13 -10.93
N TRP A 108 -7.67 3.26 -11.66
CA TRP A 108 -6.23 3.34 -11.88
C TRP A 108 -5.96 4.10 -13.18
N THR A 109 -4.98 4.98 -13.21
CA THR A 109 -4.51 5.58 -14.46
C THR A 109 -3.93 4.50 -15.37
N SER A 110 -3.75 4.80 -16.65
CA SER A 110 -2.77 4.06 -17.46
C SER A 110 -1.39 4.12 -16.79
N TYR A 111 -0.54 3.13 -17.06
CA TYR A 111 0.86 3.23 -16.68
C TYR A 111 1.55 4.36 -17.46
N PHE A 112 2.51 5.02 -16.81
CA PHE A 112 3.34 6.09 -17.35
C PHE A 112 4.77 5.95 -16.82
N SER A 113 5.74 6.39 -17.61
CA SER A 113 7.19 6.34 -17.33
C SER A 113 7.92 7.46 -18.06
N GLU A 114 9.21 7.68 -17.81
CA GLU A 114 10.00 8.72 -18.52
C GLU A 114 10.13 8.46 -20.03
N GLU A 115 9.85 7.24 -20.48
CA GLU A 115 9.90 6.88 -21.91
C GLU A 115 8.73 7.52 -22.69
N GLY A 116 7.73 8.02 -21.98
CA GLY A 116 6.63 8.80 -22.52
C GLY A 116 7.09 10.13 -23.14
N SER A 117 6.21 10.75 -23.92
CA SER A 117 6.43 12.11 -24.42
C SER A 117 5.25 13.02 -24.06
N GLY A 118 5.55 14.25 -23.64
CA GLY A 118 4.52 15.28 -23.43
C GLY A 118 3.72 15.09 -22.14
N TYR A 119 2.62 14.36 -22.19
CA TYR A 119 1.80 14.04 -21.01
C TYR A 119 1.80 12.53 -20.71
N ASP A 120 2.54 11.74 -21.49
CA ASP A 120 2.61 10.28 -21.35
C ASP A 120 3.63 9.86 -20.27
N ASP A 121 4.43 10.79 -19.77
CA ASP A 121 5.32 10.69 -18.61
C ASP A 121 4.65 11.13 -17.29
N GLU A 122 3.36 11.46 -17.35
CA GLU A 122 2.59 11.98 -16.22
C GLU A 122 1.31 11.17 -15.94
N GLY A 123 1.06 10.87 -14.66
CA GLY A 123 -0.21 10.35 -14.17
C GLY A 123 -1.00 11.39 -13.38
N HIS A 124 -2.31 11.50 -13.61
CA HIS A 124 -3.15 12.51 -12.93
C HIS A 124 -4.57 12.04 -12.55
N CYS A 125 -5.02 12.55 -11.41
CA CYS A 125 -6.41 12.55 -10.97
C CYS A 125 -7.07 13.87 -11.42
N TRP A 126 -7.61 13.87 -12.65
CA TRP A 126 -8.11 15.07 -13.31
C TRP A 126 -9.43 15.59 -12.74
N GLY A 127 -10.26 14.72 -12.15
CA GLY A 127 -11.52 15.13 -11.55
C GLY A 127 -11.30 16.14 -10.43
N ASN A 128 -12.20 17.12 -10.36
CA ASN A 128 -12.11 18.20 -9.38
C ASN A 128 -12.22 17.67 -7.93
N ASP A 129 -12.90 16.54 -7.73
CA ASP A 129 -13.09 15.85 -6.45
C ASP A 129 -12.24 14.56 -6.34
N GLU A 130 -11.29 14.33 -7.25
CA GLU A 130 -10.47 13.11 -7.29
C GLU A 130 -9.09 13.34 -6.68
N TRP A 131 -8.62 12.39 -5.88
CA TRP A 131 -7.32 12.50 -5.21
C TRP A 131 -6.56 11.18 -5.30
N MET A 132 -5.23 11.27 -5.29
CA MET A 132 -4.41 10.07 -5.26
C MET A 132 -4.63 9.33 -3.95
N THR A 133 -4.82 8.03 -4.03
CA THR A 133 -5.12 7.13 -2.90
C THR A 133 -4.33 5.84 -2.97
N GLY A 134 -3.39 5.72 -3.89
CA GLY A 134 -2.61 4.53 -4.08
C GLY A 134 -1.68 4.64 -5.27
N VAL A 135 -0.74 3.71 -5.31
CA VAL A 135 0.27 3.59 -6.34
C VAL A 135 0.48 2.13 -6.68
N ASP A 136 0.77 1.86 -7.94
CA ASP A 136 1.13 0.56 -8.45
C ASP A 136 2.35 0.71 -9.35
N CYS A 137 3.21 -0.31 -9.32
CA CYS A 137 4.49 -0.37 -10.02
C CYS A 137 4.49 -1.51 -11.02
N SER A 138 5.08 -1.28 -12.19
CA SER A 138 5.45 -2.32 -13.14
C SER A 138 6.74 -1.92 -13.86
N GLY A 139 7.19 -2.72 -14.82
CA GLY A 139 8.53 -2.54 -15.40
C GLY A 139 9.62 -2.94 -14.40
N SER A 140 10.89 -2.88 -14.80
CA SER A 140 12.00 -3.12 -13.86
C SER A 140 12.27 -1.86 -13.05
N TYR A 141 12.54 -1.96 -11.75
CA TYR A 141 12.82 -0.80 -10.88
C TYR A 141 11.64 0.18 -10.72
N CYS A 142 10.41 -0.32 -10.74
CA CYS A 142 9.20 0.51 -10.73
C CYS A 142 9.24 1.67 -11.77
N ASP A 143 9.71 1.34 -12.98
CA ASP A 143 9.84 2.27 -14.10
C ASP A 143 8.46 2.78 -14.59
N ASP A 144 7.49 1.86 -14.65
CA ASP A 144 6.13 2.15 -15.05
C ASP A 144 5.23 2.31 -13.82
N LEU A 145 4.70 3.52 -13.61
CA LEU A 145 3.83 3.85 -12.49
C LEU A 145 2.35 3.96 -12.90
N SER A 146 1.44 3.56 -12.00
CA SER A 146 0.01 3.88 -12.11
C SER A 146 -0.50 4.46 -10.80
N LEU A 147 -1.33 5.50 -10.88
CA LEU A 147 -1.93 6.17 -9.72
C LEU A 147 -3.37 5.70 -9.52
N ARG A 148 -3.74 5.41 -8.28
CA ARG A 148 -5.15 5.20 -7.94
C ARG A 148 -5.82 6.53 -7.62
N CYS A 149 -6.72 6.95 -8.49
CA CYS A 149 -7.53 8.14 -8.31
C CYS A 149 -8.90 7.77 -7.74
N THR A 150 -9.26 8.38 -6.61
CA THR A 150 -10.53 8.14 -5.93
C THR A 150 -11.28 9.44 -5.71
N LYS A 151 -12.60 9.42 -5.93
CA LYS A 151 -13.48 10.56 -5.64
C LYS A 151 -13.69 10.73 -4.13
N PHE A 152 -13.58 11.96 -3.66
CA PHE A 152 -13.94 12.39 -2.32
C PHE A 152 -15.06 13.43 -2.46
N LEU A 153 -16.29 12.93 -2.41
CA LEU A 153 -17.49 13.71 -2.62
C LEU A 153 -17.58 14.83 -1.58
N GLY A 154 -17.79 16.05 -2.06
CA GLY A 154 -17.79 17.26 -1.24
C GLY A 154 -16.44 17.97 -1.14
N SER A 155 -15.35 17.36 -1.63
CA SER A 155 -14.08 18.04 -1.84
C SER A 155 -14.02 18.69 -3.23
N ASN A 156 -13.18 19.71 -3.35
CA ASN A 156 -12.83 20.34 -4.61
C ASN A 156 -11.32 20.62 -4.68
N THR A 157 -10.82 20.80 -5.90
CA THR A 157 -9.42 21.14 -6.15
C THR A 157 -9.23 22.64 -6.03
N GLY A 158 -8.42 23.06 -5.08
CA GLY A 158 -7.91 24.42 -4.98
C GLY A 158 -6.62 24.61 -5.79
N ASN A 159 -5.76 25.52 -5.33
CA ASN A 159 -4.50 25.82 -6.00
C ASN A 159 -3.58 24.59 -6.03
N CYS A 160 -2.93 24.39 -7.17
CA CYS A 160 -2.02 23.29 -7.43
C CYS A 160 -0.61 23.79 -7.69
N TYR A 161 0.38 22.99 -7.30
CA TYR A 161 1.79 23.25 -7.52
C TYR A 161 2.50 21.96 -7.89
N TRP A 162 3.55 22.09 -8.69
CA TRP A 162 4.54 21.03 -8.84
C TRP A 162 5.60 21.17 -7.77
N SER A 163 6.04 20.05 -7.22
CA SER A 163 7.22 19.99 -6.40
C SER A 163 8.50 20.15 -7.25
N GLY A 164 9.65 20.21 -6.60
CA GLY A 164 10.92 19.89 -7.27
C GLY A 164 10.99 18.40 -7.65
N TRP A 165 12.11 18.01 -8.27
CA TRP A 165 12.44 16.61 -8.51
C TRP A 165 12.98 15.94 -7.24
N TYR A 166 12.63 14.67 -7.06
CA TYR A 166 12.97 13.80 -5.94
C TYR A 166 13.44 12.44 -6.45
N SER A 167 14.55 11.93 -5.94
CA SER A 167 15.00 10.55 -6.10
C SER A 167 15.27 9.91 -4.73
N GLU A 168 15.76 8.67 -4.68
CA GLU A 168 16.17 7.99 -3.45
C GLU A 168 17.34 8.69 -2.73
N GLU A 169 18.00 9.62 -3.41
CA GLU A 169 19.09 10.43 -2.85
C GLU A 169 18.58 11.56 -1.95
N GLN A 170 17.27 11.76 -1.89
CA GLN A 170 16.60 12.81 -1.15
C GLN A 170 15.65 12.22 -0.10
N SER A 171 15.27 13.05 0.88
CA SER A 171 14.18 12.68 1.79
C SER A 171 12.85 12.65 1.07
N ALA A 172 11.94 11.80 1.54
CA ALA A 172 10.55 11.75 1.13
C ALA A 172 9.91 13.13 0.88
N PHE A 173 9.10 13.23 -0.18
CA PHE A 173 8.29 14.40 -0.42
C PHE A 173 7.07 14.43 0.52
N MET A 174 6.82 15.60 1.10
CA MET A 174 5.64 15.86 1.93
C MET A 174 4.97 17.17 1.51
N ALA A 175 3.73 17.10 1.05
CA ALA A 175 2.93 18.30 0.80
C ALA A 175 2.55 18.99 2.13
N ALA A 176 2.36 20.31 2.08
CA ALA A 176 1.86 21.07 3.23
C ALA A 176 0.49 20.56 3.69
N THR A 177 0.17 20.70 4.97
CA THR A 177 -1.13 20.30 5.52
C THR A 177 -2.30 20.87 4.71
N GLY A 178 -3.30 20.04 4.43
CA GLY A 178 -4.44 20.38 3.57
C GLY A 178 -4.14 20.36 2.08
N HIS A 179 -2.94 19.98 1.67
CA HIS A 179 -2.61 19.66 0.28
C HIS A 179 -2.37 18.16 0.13
N TYR A 180 -2.80 17.62 -1.00
CA TYR A 180 -2.68 16.20 -1.31
C TYR A 180 -2.22 16.02 -2.76
N ILE A 181 -1.56 14.90 -3.02
CA ILE A 181 -1.04 14.56 -4.33
C ILE A 181 -2.21 14.24 -5.26
N LYS A 182 -2.18 14.83 -6.45
CA LYS A 182 -3.13 14.63 -7.54
C LYS A 182 -2.45 14.16 -8.82
N GLY A 183 -1.13 14.21 -8.89
CA GLY A 183 -0.40 13.68 -10.02
C GLY A 183 1.07 13.49 -9.72
N MET A 184 1.73 12.76 -10.62
CA MET A 184 3.14 12.45 -10.56
C MET A 184 3.70 12.48 -11.97
N GLU A 185 4.97 12.83 -12.07
CA GLU A 185 5.72 12.83 -13.33
C GLU A 185 7.07 12.15 -13.12
N CYS A 186 7.42 11.31 -14.10
CA CYS A 186 8.68 10.59 -14.17
C CYS A 186 9.73 11.38 -14.96
N GLY A 187 10.98 11.24 -14.57
CA GLY A 187 12.13 11.82 -15.25
C GLY A 187 13.41 11.09 -14.88
N GLY A 188 14.44 11.23 -15.71
CA GLY A 188 15.65 10.41 -15.59
C GLY A 188 15.36 8.93 -15.90
N SER A 189 16.40 8.13 -16.11
CA SER A 189 16.23 6.72 -16.47
C SER A 189 15.51 5.93 -15.37
N TYR A 190 14.61 5.03 -15.75
CA TYR A 190 13.84 4.16 -14.86
C TYR A 190 12.96 4.94 -13.86
N CYS A 191 12.38 6.05 -14.31
CA CYS A 191 11.64 6.99 -13.48
C CYS A 191 12.39 7.40 -12.19
N ASP A 192 13.73 7.42 -12.20
CA ASP A 192 14.57 7.69 -11.01
C ASP A 192 14.22 9.02 -10.32
N ASN A 193 13.90 10.04 -11.13
CA ASN A 193 13.48 11.33 -10.64
C ASN A 193 11.96 11.46 -10.76
N LYS A 194 11.31 11.72 -9.64
CA LYS A 194 9.87 11.90 -9.54
C LYS A 194 9.56 13.32 -9.11
N ARG A 195 8.54 13.94 -9.67
CA ARG A 195 7.95 15.16 -9.10
C ARG A 195 6.45 15.02 -8.94
N TYR A 196 5.90 15.73 -7.97
CA TYR A 196 4.53 15.53 -7.51
C TYR A 196 3.71 16.79 -7.74
N ARG A 197 2.56 16.62 -8.39
CA ARG A 197 1.54 17.66 -8.49
C ARG A 197 0.65 17.53 -7.27
N TYR A 198 0.73 18.51 -6.37
CA TYR A 198 -0.08 18.55 -5.16
C TYR A 198 -0.98 19.78 -5.15
N CYS A 199 -2.19 19.62 -4.64
CA CYS A 199 -3.20 20.65 -4.66
C CYS A 199 -3.85 20.81 -3.30
N LYS A 200 -4.27 22.04 -2.98
CA LYS A 200 -5.08 22.29 -1.80
C LYS A 200 -6.44 21.61 -1.95
N MET A 201 -6.86 20.81 -0.98
CA MET A 201 -8.23 20.31 -0.90
C MET A 201 -9.12 21.37 -0.23
N VAL A 202 -10.25 21.71 -0.86
CA VAL A 202 -11.21 22.71 -0.36
C VAL A 202 -12.64 22.20 -0.32
#